data_AF-A0AAQ3PY13-F1
#
_entry.id   AF-A0AAQ3PY13-F1
#
_cell.length_a   1.000
_cell.length_b   1.000
_cell.length_c   1.000
_cell.angle_alpha   90.00
_cell.angle_beta   90.00
_cell.angle_gamma   90.00
#
_symmetry.space_group_name_H-M   'P 1'
#
loop_
_entity.id
_entity.type
_entity.pdbx_description
1 polymer ?
#
loop_
_entity_poly.entity_id
_entity_poly.type
_entity_poly.pdbx_seq_one_letter_code
_entity_poly.pdbx_strand_id
1 'polypeptide(L)'
;MATDELAPVLAPAAAAPAGADADQSPAFSFSIWPPTQRTRDAVVRRLVETLAGDAILCKRYGAVPAADAEPAARTIEADAFDAAAAAGGAAASVEEGIEALQFYSKEVSRRLLGFVKSRSAAAAKDEPHAPKEEEEQGEAAEPTA
;
A
#
# COMPACT_ATOMS: atom_id res chain seq x y z
N MET A 1 56.21 0.92 49.34
CA MET A 1 57.20 0.87 48.26
C MET A 1 56.46 0.87 46.94
N ALA A 2 56.14 2.05 46.40
CA ALA A 2 55.68 2.17 45.01
C ALA A 2 56.19 3.53 44.55
N THR A 3 57.30 3.46 43.82
CA THR A 3 58.02 4.61 43.29
C THR A 3 57.18 5.33 42.26
N ASP A 4 57.12 6.63 42.46
CA ASP A 4 56.93 7.70 41.49
C ASP A 4 57.86 7.52 40.27
N GLU A 5 57.35 7.62 39.04
CA GLU A 5 58.14 8.17 37.94
C GLU A 5 57.26 8.85 36.88
N LEU A 6 57.48 10.16 36.78
CA LEU A 6 57.09 11.14 35.78
C LEU A 6 57.11 10.67 34.31
N ALA A 7 56.07 11.06 33.56
CA ALA A 7 56.23 11.58 32.19
C ALA A 7 56.23 13.12 32.26
N PRO A 8 56.89 13.87 31.33
CA PRO A 8 56.17 14.20 30.10
C PRO A 8 57.01 14.47 28.82
N VAL A 9 56.36 14.19 27.68
CA VAL A 9 56.25 14.97 26.44
C VAL A 9 57.50 15.58 25.77
N LEU A 10 57.76 15.21 24.50
CA LEU A 10 57.62 16.08 23.31
C LEU A 10 58.17 15.36 22.06
N ALA A 11 57.35 15.31 20.99
CA ALA A 11 57.67 14.76 19.66
C ALA A 11 58.65 15.67 18.87
N PRO A 12 59.11 15.27 17.66
CA PRO A 12 58.28 15.51 16.46
C PRO A 12 58.38 14.47 15.31
N ALA A 13 57.28 14.43 14.53
CA ALA A 13 57.15 14.27 13.07
C ALA A 13 58.00 13.19 12.35
N ALA A 14 57.40 12.07 11.91
CA ALA A 14 56.60 11.88 10.69
C ALA A 14 57.41 11.88 9.38
N ALA A 15 57.64 10.69 8.81
CA ALA A 15 57.92 10.47 7.39
C ALA A 15 57.64 9.01 6.95
N ALA A 16 56.43 8.77 6.37
CA ALA A 16 56.06 7.85 5.28
C ALA A 16 56.35 6.31 5.38
N PRO A 17 55.59 5.41 4.69
CA PRO A 17 54.78 5.64 3.50
C PRO A 17 53.31 5.23 3.59
N ALA A 18 52.58 5.78 2.62
CA ALA A 18 51.19 5.51 2.29
C ALA A 18 50.95 4.01 2.05
N GLY A 19 50.18 3.39 2.95
CA GLY A 19 49.39 2.20 2.65
C GLY A 19 48.05 2.66 2.09
N ALA A 20 48.06 3.13 0.84
CA ALA A 20 46.84 3.26 0.05
C ALA A 20 46.50 1.87 -0.50
N ASP A 21 45.93 1.01 0.34
CA ASP A 21 45.09 -0.07 -0.17
C ASP A 21 43.66 0.35 0.14
N ALA A 22 43.10 1.08 -0.81
CA ALA A 22 41.68 1.34 -0.86
C ALA A 22 41.01 -0.03 -0.93
N ASP A 23 40.43 -0.47 0.18
CA ASP A 23 39.42 -1.52 0.20
C ASP A 23 38.24 -1.00 -0.62
N GLN A 24 38.36 -1.11 -1.94
CA GLN A 24 37.27 -0.94 -2.87
C GLN A 24 36.47 -2.24 -2.83
N SER A 25 35.87 -2.51 -1.67
CA SER A 25 34.64 -3.29 -1.63
C SER A 25 33.70 -2.64 -2.66
N PRO A 26 33.23 -3.37 -3.69
CA PRO A 26 32.33 -2.78 -4.67
C PRO A 26 31.16 -2.19 -3.91
N ALA A 27 30.93 -0.88 -4.06
CA ALA A 27 29.80 -0.22 -3.45
C ALA A 27 28.54 -0.91 -3.99
N PHE A 28 27.99 -1.85 -3.24
CA PHE A 28 26.74 -2.50 -3.56
C PHE A 28 25.66 -1.43 -3.45
N SER A 29 25.29 -0.84 -4.58
CA SER A 29 24.14 0.06 -4.66
C SER A 29 22.88 -0.80 -4.46
N PHE A 30 22.31 -0.74 -3.27
CA PHE A 30 21.04 -1.36 -2.97
C PHE A 30 19.92 -0.42 -3.42
N SER A 31 19.17 -0.77 -4.46
CA SER A 31 17.94 -0.05 -4.80
C SER A 31 16.74 -0.74 -4.18
N ILE A 32 15.99 -0.02 -3.34
CA ILE A 32 14.76 -0.52 -2.70
C ILE A 32 13.57 -0.44 -3.67
N TRP A 33 13.67 0.39 -4.71
CA TRP A 33 12.63 0.66 -5.69
C TRP A 33 13.20 0.56 -7.12
N PRO A 34 12.49 -0.03 -8.11
CA PRO A 34 11.14 -0.59 -8.03
C PRO A 34 11.09 -2.02 -7.42
N PRO A 35 9.97 -2.41 -6.79
CA PRO A 35 9.74 -3.78 -6.35
C PRO A 35 9.76 -4.75 -7.54
N THR A 36 10.28 -5.96 -7.31
CA THR A 36 10.25 -7.01 -8.34
C THR A 36 8.82 -7.41 -8.71
N GLN A 37 8.62 -7.93 -9.92
CA GLN A 37 7.31 -8.40 -10.37
C GLN A 37 6.71 -9.45 -9.41
N ARG A 38 7.52 -10.35 -8.85
CA ARG A 38 7.08 -11.31 -7.84
C ARG A 38 6.50 -10.64 -6.60
N THR A 39 7.12 -9.55 -6.13
CA THR A 39 6.62 -8.77 -4.99
C THR A 39 5.30 -8.08 -5.36
N ARG A 40 5.22 -7.49 -6.56
CA ARG A 40 4.00 -6.87 -7.07
C ARG A 40 2.83 -7.87 -7.13
N ASP A 41 3.07 -9.06 -7.68
CA ASP A 41 2.09 -10.14 -7.74
C ASP A 41 1.64 -10.61 -6.34
N ALA A 42 2.53 -10.55 -5.34
CA ALA A 42 2.16 -10.84 -3.95
C ALA A 42 1.23 -9.76 -3.37
N VAL A 43 1.45 -8.48 -3.69
CA VAL A 43 0.55 -7.39 -3.31
C VAL A 43 -0.82 -7.58 -3.97
N VAL A 44 -0.87 -7.91 -5.26
CA VAL A 44 -2.14 -8.19 -5.96
C VAL A 44 -2.90 -9.32 -5.26
N ARG A 45 -2.27 -10.46 -4.97
CA ARG A 45 -2.92 -11.58 -4.26
C ARG A 45 -3.48 -11.14 -2.92
N ARG A 46 -2.73 -10.36 -2.15
CA ARG A 46 -3.19 -9.82 -0.87
C ARG A 46 -4.39 -8.88 -1.02
N LEU A 47 -4.42 -8.06 -2.07
CA LEU A 47 -5.56 -7.20 -2.39
C LEU A 47 -6.79 -8.02 -2.75
N VAL A 48 -6.63 -9.10 -3.52
CA VAL A 48 -7.74 -10.02 -3.85
C VAL A 48 -8.34 -10.64 -2.59
N GLU A 49 -7.52 -11.18 -1.67
CA GLU A 49 -7.98 -11.71 -0.37
C GLU A 49 -8.77 -10.66 0.42
N THR A 50 -8.27 -9.42 0.41
CA THR A 50 -8.87 -8.28 1.12
C THR A 50 -10.23 -7.89 0.52
N LEU A 51 -10.37 -7.96 -0.81
CA LEU A 51 -11.60 -7.64 -1.53
C LEU A 51 -12.63 -8.78 -1.48
N ALA A 52 -12.18 -10.03 -1.46
CA ALA A 52 -13.03 -11.21 -1.63
C ALA A 52 -13.62 -11.78 -0.33
N GLY A 53 -13.09 -11.47 0.86
CA GLY A 53 -13.78 -11.89 2.09
C GLY A 53 -13.07 -11.77 3.43
N ASP A 54 -11.74 -11.67 3.49
CA ASP A 54 -11.03 -11.82 4.77
C ASP A 54 -10.85 -10.51 5.57
N ALA A 55 -11.30 -9.38 5.03
CA ALA A 55 -11.06 -8.08 5.63
C ALA A 55 -12.30 -7.44 6.25
N ILE A 56 -12.06 -6.62 7.30
CA ILE A 56 -13.06 -5.74 7.92
C ILE A 56 -13.76 -4.85 6.88
N LEU A 57 -13.09 -4.54 5.77
CA LEU A 57 -13.65 -3.78 4.64
C LEU A 57 -14.86 -4.49 4.01
N CYS A 58 -14.83 -5.82 3.86
CA CYS A 58 -15.94 -6.59 3.32
C CYS A 58 -17.19 -6.47 4.19
N LYS A 59 -17.03 -6.36 5.52
CA LYS A 59 -18.15 -6.15 6.46
C LYS A 59 -18.78 -4.75 6.34
N ARG A 60 -18.02 -3.75 5.87
CA ARG A 60 -18.46 -2.36 5.78
C ARG A 60 -19.00 -1.96 4.40
N TYR A 61 -18.41 -2.51 3.34
CA TYR A 61 -18.68 -2.12 1.96
C TYR A 61 -19.23 -3.25 1.09
N GLY A 62 -19.39 -4.45 1.66
CA GLY A 62 -19.73 -5.67 0.93
C GLY A 62 -18.51 -6.37 0.33
N ALA A 63 -18.58 -7.70 0.21
CA ALA A 63 -17.55 -8.48 -0.44
C ALA A 63 -17.62 -8.32 -1.97
N VAL A 64 -16.46 -8.33 -2.61
CA VAL A 64 -16.34 -8.26 -4.08
C VAL A 64 -16.33 -9.69 -4.63
N PRO A 65 -17.15 -10.02 -5.64
CA PRO A 65 -17.10 -11.31 -6.33
C PRO A 65 -15.69 -11.57 -6.86
N ALA A 66 -15.23 -12.82 -6.77
CA ALA A 66 -13.89 -13.19 -7.20
C ALA A 66 -13.58 -12.80 -8.65
N ALA A 67 -14.59 -12.85 -9.54
CA ALA A 67 -14.48 -12.43 -10.94
C ALA A 67 -14.10 -10.95 -11.12
N ASP A 68 -14.53 -10.08 -10.20
CA ASP A 68 -14.21 -8.65 -10.22
C ASP A 68 -12.99 -8.30 -9.35
N ALA A 69 -12.72 -9.11 -8.33
CA ALA A 69 -11.69 -8.82 -7.33
C ALA A 69 -10.28 -8.86 -7.92
N GLU A 70 -10.00 -9.86 -8.76
CA GLU A 70 -8.69 -10.05 -9.41
C GLU A 70 -8.34 -8.93 -10.40
N PRO A 71 -9.21 -8.57 -11.38
CA PRO A 71 -8.93 -7.45 -12.26
C PRO A 71 -8.87 -6.12 -11.51
N ALA A 72 -9.75 -5.88 -10.52
CA ALA A 72 -9.70 -4.66 -9.73
C ALA A 72 -8.40 -4.53 -8.93
N ALA A 73 -7.94 -5.61 -8.30
CA ALA A 73 -6.69 -5.63 -7.55
C ALA A 73 -5.47 -5.34 -8.45
N ARG A 74 -5.44 -5.90 -9.67
CA ARG A 74 -4.37 -5.61 -10.64
C ARG A 74 -4.37 -4.14 -11.04
N THR A 75 -5.53 -3.56 -11.35
CA THR A 75 -5.63 -2.13 -11.72
C THR A 75 -5.18 -1.24 -10.56
N ILE A 76 -5.65 -1.52 -9.33
CA ILE A 76 -5.25 -0.76 -8.14
C ILE A 76 -3.73 -0.78 -7.94
N GLU A 77 -3.11 -1.95 -8.08
CA GLU A 77 -1.67 -2.12 -7.94
C GLU A 77 -0.90 -1.39 -9.04
N ALA A 78 -1.31 -1.58 -10.31
CA ALA A 78 -0.66 -0.98 -11.46
C ALA A 78 -0.72 0.55 -11.38
N ASP A 79 -1.89 1.13 -11.11
CA ASP A 79 -2.06 2.58 -10.99
C ASP A 79 -1.26 3.16 -9.82
N ALA A 80 -1.07 2.41 -8.73
CA ALA A 80 -0.26 2.83 -7.59
C ALA A 80 1.24 2.74 -7.91
N PHE A 81 1.65 1.69 -8.62
CA PHE A 81 3.02 1.54 -9.10
C PHE A 81 3.39 2.67 -10.07
N ASP A 82 2.52 2.97 -11.04
CA ASP A 82 2.75 4.04 -12.01
C ASP A 82 2.77 5.41 -11.34
N ALA A 83 1.89 5.66 -10.36
CA ALA A 83 1.92 6.89 -9.57
C ALA A 83 3.23 7.03 -8.78
N ALA A 84 3.72 5.94 -8.17
CA ALA A 84 4.99 5.94 -7.45
C ALA A 84 6.20 6.11 -8.39
N ALA A 85 6.17 5.47 -9.57
CA ALA A 85 7.18 5.65 -10.60
C ALA A 85 7.20 7.08 -11.16
N ALA A 86 6.04 7.73 -11.28
CA ALA A 86 5.95 9.13 -11.69
C ALA A 86 6.43 10.10 -10.60
N ALA A 87 6.24 9.76 -9.33
CA ALA A 87 6.65 10.60 -8.20
C ALA A 87 8.14 10.51 -7.86
N GLY A 88 8.78 9.34 -8.08
CA GLY A 88 10.15 9.07 -7.62
C GLY A 88 11.10 8.47 -8.67
N GLY A 89 10.68 8.36 -9.95
CA GLY A 89 11.52 7.84 -11.04
C GLY A 89 12.18 6.49 -10.73
N ALA A 90 13.32 6.22 -11.37
CA ALA A 90 14.25 5.21 -10.88
C ALA A 90 15.00 5.82 -9.70
N ALA A 91 14.51 5.58 -8.48
CA ALA A 91 15.07 6.12 -7.24
C ALA A 91 16.61 6.06 -7.26
N ALA A 92 17.26 7.22 -7.23
CA ALA A 92 18.70 7.36 -7.36
C ALA A 92 19.42 7.09 -6.02
N SER A 93 18.67 7.07 -4.92
CA SER A 93 19.16 6.79 -3.58
C SER A 93 18.24 5.84 -2.81
N VAL A 94 18.78 5.26 -1.75
CA VAL A 94 18.02 4.42 -0.80
C VAL A 94 16.87 5.22 -0.17
N GLU A 95 17.09 6.48 0.20
CA GLU A 95 16.07 7.34 0.81
C GLU A 95 14.90 7.57 -0.16
N GLU A 96 15.19 7.94 -1.41
CA GLU A 96 14.19 8.11 -2.46
C GLU A 96 13.43 6.80 -2.74
N GLY A 97 14.11 5.66 -2.66
CA GLY A 97 13.48 4.34 -2.79
C GLY A 97 12.54 4.00 -1.63
N ILE A 98 12.87 4.43 -0.41
CA ILE A 98 11.99 4.28 0.76
C ILE A 98 10.77 5.19 0.62
N GLU A 99 10.96 6.46 0.24
CA GLU A 99 9.88 7.41 0.00
C GLU A 99 8.92 6.90 -1.09
N ALA A 100 9.45 6.39 -2.21
CA ALA A 100 8.66 5.79 -3.29
C ALA A 100 7.85 4.58 -2.80
N LEU A 101 8.44 3.70 -1.98
CA LEU A 101 7.74 2.54 -1.42
C LEU A 101 6.64 2.94 -0.42
N GLN A 102 6.88 3.97 0.40
CA GLN A 102 5.88 4.52 1.31
C GLN A 102 4.72 5.15 0.52
N PHE A 103 5.03 5.91 -0.53
CA PHE A 103 4.04 6.49 -1.42
C PHE A 103 3.21 5.42 -2.11
N TYR A 104 3.85 4.40 -2.68
CA TYR A 104 3.19 3.23 -3.26
C TYR A 104 2.21 2.57 -2.27
N SER A 105 2.66 2.31 -1.04
CA SER A 105 1.82 1.68 0.00
C SER A 105 0.58 2.53 0.33
N LYS A 106 0.76 3.85 0.39
CA LYS A 106 -0.33 4.81 0.63
C LYS A 106 -1.30 4.85 -0.55
N GLU A 107 -0.79 4.83 -1.78
CA GLU A 107 -1.59 4.89 -3.00
C GLU A 107 -2.40 3.62 -3.25
N VAL A 108 -1.83 2.45 -2.96
CA VAL A 108 -2.56 1.16 -2.97
C VAL A 108 -3.73 1.22 -1.98
N SER A 109 -3.47 1.63 -0.74
CA SER A 109 -4.50 1.71 0.31
C SER A 109 -5.60 2.70 -0.04
N ARG A 110 -5.22 3.88 -0.56
CA ARG A 110 -6.16 4.92 -0.99
C ARG A 110 -7.07 4.43 -2.13
N ARG A 111 -6.51 3.80 -3.16
CA ARG A 111 -7.28 3.28 -4.31
C ARG A 111 -8.19 2.14 -3.90
N LEU A 112 -7.70 1.23 -3.06
CA LEU A 112 -8.51 0.15 -2.51
C LEU A 112 -9.75 0.68 -1.78
N LEU A 113 -9.57 1.64 -0.87
CA LEU A 113 -10.68 2.28 -0.16
C LEU A 113 -11.62 3.04 -1.09
N GLY A 114 -11.07 3.76 -2.07
CA GLY A 114 -11.86 4.45 -3.09
C GLY A 114 -12.73 3.50 -3.90
N PHE A 115 -12.16 2.37 -4.33
CA PHE A 115 -12.85 1.34 -5.09
C PHE A 115 -14.03 0.75 -4.31
N VAL A 116 -13.81 0.26 -3.08
CA VAL A 116 -14.88 -0.37 -2.28
C VAL A 116 -15.99 0.61 -1.94
N LYS A 117 -15.66 1.89 -1.67
CA LYS A 117 -16.66 2.93 -1.38
C LYS A 117 -17.51 3.28 -2.61
N SER A 118 -16.89 3.41 -3.78
CA SER A 118 -17.61 3.66 -5.04
C SER A 118 -18.54 2.50 -5.39
N ARG A 119 -18.06 1.26 -5.23
CA ARG A 119 -18.86 0.04 -5.45
C ARG A 119 -20.07 -0.03 -4.52
N SER A 120 -19.87 0.17 -3.22
CA SER A 120 -20.97 0.12 -2.25
C SER A 120 -22.03 1.19 -2.53
N ALA A 121 -21.61 2.37 -2.97
CA ALA A 121 -22.53 3.45 -3.35
C ALA A 121 -23.30 3.15 -4.64
N ALA A 122 -22.72 2.39 -5.57
CA ALA A 122 -23.42 1.94 -6.78
C ALA A 122 -24.44 0.84 -6.46
N ALA A 123 -24.09 -0.13 -5.61
CA ALA A 123 -25.02 -1.19 -5.18
C ALA A 123 -26.27 -0.63 -4.47
N ALA A 124 -26.12 0.43 -3.67
CA ALA A 124 -27.25 1.09 -3.00
C ALA A 124 -28.21 1.85 -3.96
N LYS A 125 -27.80 2.10 -5.22
CA LYS A 125 -28.62 2.78 -6.23
C LYS A 125 -29.35 1.83 -7.16
N ASP A 126 -28.97 0.55 -7.16
CA ASP A 126 -29.49 -0.48 -8.07
C ASP A 126 -30.61 -1.32 -7.44
N GLU A 127 -31.02 -1.05 -6.18
CA GLU A 127 -32.22 -1.69 -5.63
C GLU A 127 -33.47 -1.20 -6.38
N PRO A 128 -34.21 -2.10 -7.05
CA PRO A 128 -35.48 -1.75 -7.67
C PRO A 128 -36.48 -1.44 -6.54
N HIS A 129 -37.03 -0.23 -6.57
CA HIS A 129 -38.21 0.13 -5.79
C HIS A 129 -39.37 -0.78 -6.25
N ALA A 130 -39.62 -1.87 -5.53
CA ALA A 130 -40.82 -2.67 -5.71
C ALA A 130 -42.04 -1.77 -5.42
N PRO A 131 -42.98 -1.58 -6.37
CA PRO A 131 -44.20 -0.86 -6.08
C PRO A 131 -44.99 -1.69 -5.06
N LYS A 132 -45.31 -1.07 -3.93
CA LYS A 132 -46.35 -1.60 -3.04
C LYS A 132 -47.65 -1.50 -3.82
N GLU A 133 -48.12 -2.64 -4.31
CA GLU A 133 -49.51 -2.82 -4.73
C GLU A 133 -50.37 -2.60 -3.48
N GLU A 134 -50.93 -1.39 -3.36
CA GLU A 134 -52.09 -1.13 -2.51
C GLU A 134 -53.29 -1.75 -3.24
N GLU A 135 -53.60 -3.00 -2.87
CA GLU A 135 -54.87 -3.63 -3.22
C GLU A 135 -56.02 -2.79 -2.64
N GLU A 136 -56.73 -2.17 -3.57
CA GLU A 136 -58.14 -1.85 -3.55
C GLU A 136 -58.97 -2.96 -2.88
N GLN A 137 -59.61 -2.63 -1.76
CA GLN A 137 -60.85 -3.29 -1.33
C GLN A 137 -61.91 -2.22 -1.09
N GLY A 138 -62.73 -2.02 -2.11
CA GLY A 138 -64.09 -1.48 -1.97
C GLY A 138 -64.90 -2.36 -1.02
N GLU A 139 -65.73 -1.74 -0.19
CA GLU A 139 -67.16 -1.57 -0.46
C GLU A 139 -68.00 -2.67 0.19
N ALA A 140 -68.72 -2.29 1.25
CA ALA A 140 -70.17 -2.44 1.31
C ALA A 140 -70.70 -1.85 2.64
N ALA A 141 -71.52 -0.82 2.51
CA ALA A 141 -72.58 -0.46 3.47
C ALA A 141 -73.45 -1.71 3.77
N GLU A 142 -74.15 -1.80 4.89
CA GLU A 142 -75.50 -1.22 5.13
C GLU A 142 -76.05 -1.77 6.49
N PRO A 143 -77.33 -1.57 6.91
CA PRO A 143 -77.82 -0.56 7.85
C PRO A 143 -78.51 -1.12 9.14
N THR A 144 -79.13 -0.17 9.85
CA THR A 144 -80.00 -0.19 11.05
C THR A 144 -80.98 -1.36 11.26
N ALA A 145 -81.19 -1.70 12.55
CA ALA A 145 -82.50 -1.84 13.20
C ALA A 145 -82.35 -1.72 14.72
#